data_AF-A0A2G8DLY6-F1
#
_entry.id   AF-A0A2G8DLY6-F1
#
_cell.length_a   1.000
_cell.length_b   1.000
_cell.length_c   1.000
_cell.angle_alpha   90.00
_cell.angle_beta   90.00
_cell.angle_gamma   90.00
#
_symmetry.space_group_name_H-M   'P 1'
#
loop_
_entity.id
_entity.type
_entity.pdbx_description
1 polymer ?
#
loop_
_entity_poly.entity_id
_entity_poly.type
_entity_poly.pdbx_seq_one_letter_code
_entity_poly.pdbx_strand_id
1 'polypeptide(L)'
;MERTRAGLTLVELAVVLAVFTIVLASVLLMFTDLTRRSRIALGEVERYSELFRVDSLIQAELSKAGPNVERIALVRETEDGPAKGLRYMVSIPFVGEEEGGKVTKQFYIDDGRLFIWEKQAVQGDFPADSNADVVESLYDNENIVFSSSSFDHVDLEFVSINGGSVSYSIMLSSPDGSRTHRSSVRLMNVK
;
A
#
# COMPACT_ATOMS: atom_id res chain seq x y z
N MET A 1 -15.60 -4.88 -78.58
CA MET A 1 -14.80 -4.99 -77.34
C MET A 1 -15.78 -5.16 -76.19
N GLU A 2 -16.27 -6.39 -75.99
CA GLU A 2 -17.20 -6.67 -74.89
C GLU A 2 -16.43 -6.74 -73.58
N ARG A 3 -16.79 -5.86 -72.64
CA ARG A 3 -16.34 -5.96 -71.25
C ARG A 3 -17.04 -7.16 -70.63
N THR A 4 -16.35 -8.29 -70.50
CA THR A 4 -16.79 -9.38 -69.61
C THR A 4 -16.97 -8.80 -68.21
N ARG A 5 -18.21 -8.59 -67.79
CA ARG A 5 -18.55 -8.30 -66.40
C ARG A 5 -18.17 -9.54 -65.58
N ALA A 6 -17.15 -9.44 -64.73
CA ALA A 6 -16.79 -10.50 -63.80
C ALA A 6 -17.95 -10.72 -62.83
N GLY A 7 -18.72 -11.80 -63.03
CA GLY A 7 -19.76 -12.24 -62.12
C GLY A 7 -19.18 -13.28 -61.16
N LEU A 8 -19.46 -13.14 -59.88
CA LEU A 8 -19.11 -14.14 -58.86
C LEU A 8 -19.93 -15.41 -59.08
N THR A 9 -19.26 -16.56 -59.14
CA THR A 9 -19.94 -17.85 -59.19
C THR A 9 -20.48 -18.23 -57.81
N LEU A 10 -21.54 -19.03 -57.77
CA LEU A 10 -22.20 -19.46 -56.52
C LEU A 10 -21.25 -20.26 -55.61
N VAL A 11 -20.31 -20.99 -56.21
CA VAL A 11 -19.25 -21.75 -55.52
C VAL A 11 -18.23 -20.82 -54.88
N GLU A 12 -17.75 -19.81 -55.61
CA GLU A 12 -16.82 -18.81 -55.05
C GLU A 12 -17.46 -18.07 -53.87
N LEU A 13 -18.75 -17.72 -53.98
CA LEU A 13 -19.48 -17.06 -52.89
C LEU A 13 -19.63 -17.96 -51.66
N ALA A 14 -19.89 -19.26 -51.85
CA ALA A 14 -19.96 -20.24 -50.76
C ALA A 14 -18.60 -20.43 -50.07
N VAL A 15 -17.50 -20.50 -50.84
CA VAL A 15 -16.14 -20.59 -50.29
C VAL A 15 -15.78 -19.34 -49.49
N VAL A 16 -16.08 -18.15 -50.02
CA VAL A 16 -15.83 -16.88 -49.33
C VAL A 16 -16.61 -16.82 -48.02
N LEU A 17 -17.89 -17.21 -48.01
CA LEU A 17 -18.69 -17.25 -46.79
C LEU A 17 -18.15 -18.26 -45.77
N ALA A 18 -17.72 -19.44 -46.21
CA ALA A 18 -17.16 -20.45 -45.32
C ALA A 18 -15.87 -19.95 -44.65
N VAL A 19 -14.94 -19.41 -45.45
CA VAL A 19 -13.68 -18.84 -44.93
C VAL A 19 -13.97 -17.66 -44.00
N PHE A 20 -14.87 -16.76 -44.39
CA PHE A 20 -15.23 -15.60 -43.58
C PHE A 20 -15.82 -16.02 -42.22
N THR A 21 -16.69 -17.03 -42.21
CA THR A 21 -17.31 -17.52 -40.97
C THR A 21 -16.27 -18.15 -40.04
N ILE A 22 -15.34 -18.95 -40.57
CA ILE A 22 -14.27 -19.57 -39.78
C ILE A 22 -13.35 -18.50 -39.19
N VAL A 23 -12.95 -17.52 -40.00
CA VAL A 23 -12.09 -16.41 -39.55
C VAL A 23 -12.82 -15.59 -38.48
N LEU A 24 -14.08 -15.23 -38.71
CA LEU A 24 -14.88 -14.46 -37.76
C LEU A 24 -15.06 -15.21 -36.44
N ALA A 25 -15.38 -16.50 -36.48
CA ALA A 25 -15.50 -17.33 -35.29
C ALA A 25 -14.17 -17.39 -34.51
N SER A 26 -13.05 -17.57 -35.21
CA SER A 26 -11.73 -17.61 -34.59
C SER A 26 -11.37 -16.28 -33.92
N VAL A 27 -11.65 -15.15 -34.58
CA VAL A 27 -11.42 -13.81 -34.03
C VAL A 27 -12.31 -13.56 -32.80
N LEU A 28 -13.58 -13.95 -32.83
CA LEU A 28 -14.48 -13.81 -31.69
C LEU A 28 -14.05 -14.63 -30.47
N LEU A 29 -13.60 -15.87 -30.70
CA LEU A 29 -13.05 -16.71 -29.63
C LEU A 29 -11.78 -16.10 -29.03
N MET A 30 -10.87 -15.63 -29.88
CA MET A 30 -9.64 -14.96 -29.45
C MET A 30 -9.95 -13.68 -28.67
N PHE A 31 -10.90 -12.86 -29.13
CA PHE A 31 -11.31 -11.64 -28.45
C PHE A 31 -11.93 -11.93 -27.07
N THR A 32 -12.71 -12.99 -26.96
CA THR A 32 -13.32 -13.41 -25.69
C THR A 32 -12.26 -13.87 -24.69
N ASP A 33 -11.29 -14.67 -25.13
CA ASP A 33 -10.18 -15.11 -24.28
C ASP A 33 -9.29 -13.93 -23.85
N LEU A 34 -8.94 -13.03 -24.78
CA LEU A 34 -8.19 -11.82 -24.48
C LEU A 34 -8.91 -10.93 -23.46
N THR A 35 -10.21 -10.71 -23.64
CA THR A 35 -11.00 -9.87 -22.72
C THR A 35 -11.05 -10.49 -21.32
N ARG A 36 -11.21 -11.81 -21.23
CA ARG A 36 -11.21 -12.53 -19.95
C ARG A 36 -9.86 -12.41 -19.25
N ARG A 37 -8.76 -12.68 -19.96
CA ARG A 37 -7.40 -12.55 -19.41
C ARG A 37 -7.06 -11.13 -19.02
N SER A 38 -7.45 -10.15 -19.84
CA SER A 38 -7.23 -8.73 -19.57
C SER A 38 -7.95 -8.29 -18.30
N ARG A 39 -9.21 -8.70 -18.08
CA ARG A 39 -9.93 -8.39 -16.83
C ARG A 39 -9.26 -8.98 -15.59
N ILE A 40 -8.77 -10.21 -15.70
CA ILE A 40 -8.03 -10.86 -14.59
C ILE A 40 -6.73 -10.09 -14.31
N ALA A 41 -5.97 -9.78 -15.35
CA ALA A 41 -4.71 -9.04 -15.22
C ALA A 41 -4.91 -7.63 -14.67
N LEU A 42 -5.94 -6.91 -15.12
CA LEU A 42 -6.27 -5.57 -14.62
C LEU A 42 -6.64 -5.60 -13.13
N GLY A 43 -7.50 -6.54 -12.72
CA GLY A 43 -7.83 -6.69 -11.31
C GLY A 43 -6.63 -7.04 -10.44
N GLU A 44 -5.68 -7.82 -10.96
CA GLU A 44 -4.43 -8.13 -10.27
C GLU A 44 -3.51 -6.89 -10.17
N VAL A 45 -3.43 -6.08 -11.23
CA VAL A 45 -2.64 -4.83 -11.24
C VAL A 45 -3.20 -3.79 -10.28
N GLU A 46 -4.51 -3.60 -10.24
CA GLU A 46 -5.16 -2.67 -9.29
C GLU A 46 -4.85 -3.07 -7.84
N ARG A 47 -4.95 -4.37 -7.52
CA ARG A 47 -4.61 -4.93 -6.19
C ARG A 47 -3.15 -4.73 -5.81
N TYR A 48 -2.21 -4.98 -6.74
CA TYR A 48 -0.80 -4.68 -6.49
C TYR A 48 -0.56 -3.18 -6.30
N SER A 49 -1.30 -2.33 -7.03
CA SER A 49 -1.17 -0.89 -6.90
C SER A 49 -1.54 -0.41 -5.50
N GLU A 50 -2.50 -1.04 -4.81
CA GLU A 50 -2.84 -0.69 -3.42
C GLU A 50 -1.70 -1.04 -2.46
N LEU A 51 -1.14 -2.26 -2.57
CA LEU A 51 0.03 -2.67 -1.79
C LEU A 51 1.20 -1.69 -1.94
N PHE A 52 1.53 -1.32 -3.18
CA PHE A 52 2.61 -0.37 -3.45
C PHE A 52 2.28 1.05 -3.00
N ARG A 53 1.01 1.45 -3.00
CA ARG A 53 0.59 2.75 -2.47
C ARG A 53 0.79 2.82 -0.96
N VAL A 54 0.46 1.75 -0.23
CA VAL A 54 0.68 1.67 1.22
C VAL A 54 2.18 1.64 1.54
N ASP A 55 2.94 0.79 0.85
CA ASP A 55 4.40 0.71 0.99
C ASP A 55 5.07 2.08 0.72
N SER A 56 4.72 2.76 -0.37
CA SER A 56 5.29 4.08 -0.68
C SER A 56 4.94 5.16 0.35
N LEU A 57 3.74 5.13 0.95
CA LEU A 57 3.38 6.05 2.03
C LEU A 57 4.19 5.79 3.30
N ILE A 58 4.36 4.52 3.69
CA ILE A 58 5.18 4.12 4.83
C ILE A 58 6.63 4.54 4.60
N GLN A 59 7.19 4.20 3.42
CA GLN A 59 8.56 4.58 3.07
C GLN A 59 8.75 6.10 3.06
N ALA A 60 7.80 6.84 2.48
CA ALA A 60 7.86 8.30 2.46
C ALA A 60 7.85 8.87 3.87
N GLU A 61 6.95 8.43 4.75
CA GLU A 61 6.87 8.97 6.11
C GLU A 61 8.09 8.60 6.96
N LEU A 62 8.52 7.33 6.92
CA LEU A 62 9.71 6.91 7.66
C LEU A 62 10.99 7.54 7.13
N SER A 63 11.07 7.87 5.84
CA SER A 63 12.21 8.61 5.29
C SER A 63 12.27 10.07 5.79
N LYS A 64 11.12 10.71 6.05
CA LYS A 64 11.06 12.07 6.63
C LYS A 64 11.51 12.11 8.08
N ALA A 65 11.39 11.00 8.81
CA ALA A 65 11.90 10.91 10.18
C ALA A 65 13.42 11.20 10.25
N GLY A 66 14.13 11.00 9.13
CA GLY A 66 15.48 11.51 8.93
C GLY A 66 16.51 10.93 9.91
N PRO A 67 17.72 11.53 10.00
CA PRO A 67 18.81 11.08 10.86
C PRO A 67 18.61 11.33 12.37
N ASN A 68 17.44 11.82 12.79
CA ASN A 68 17.22 12.39 14.13
C ASN A 68 16.19 11.59 14.94
N VAL A 69 16.03 10.29 14.66
CA VAL A 69 15.13 9.43 15.44
C VAL A 69 15.82 9.05 16.74
N GLU A 70 15.33 9.62 17.85
CA GLU A 70 15.90 9.37 19.19
C GLU A 70 15.33 8.11 19.85
N ARG A 71 14.03 7.87 19.66
CA ARG A 71 13.31 6.73 20.22
C ARG A 71 12.29 6.21 19.23
N ILE A 72 12.08 4.90 19.26
CA ILE A 72 11.11 4.23 18.40
C ILE A 72 10.52 3.03 19.14
N ALA A 73 9.22 2.86 19.04
CA ALA A 73 8.47 1.79 19.68
C ALA A 73 7.38 1.27 18.75
N LEU A 74 7.10 -0.03 18.88
CA LEU A 74 5.97 -0.66 18.20
C LEU A 74 4.71 -0.38 19.01
N VAL A 75 3.63 -0.04 18.32
CA VAL A 75 2.32 0.23 18.92
C VAL A 75 1.34 -0.87 18.54
N ARG A 76 0.68 -1.47 19.54
CA ARG A 76 -0.28 -2.57 19.38
C ARG A 76 -1.67 -2.11 19.78
N GLU A 77 -2.71 -2.56 19.10
CA GLU A 77 -4.09 -2.28 19.55
C GLU A 77 -4.46 -3.03 20.84
N THR A 78 -3.83 -4.18 21.07
CA THR A 78 -4.04 -5.05 22.24
C THR A 78 -2.69 -5.62 22.68
N GLU A 79 -2.50 -5.92 23.98
CA GLU A 79 -1.21 -6.35 24.54
C GLU A 79 -0.60 -7.56 23.78
N ASP A 80 -1.43 -8.53 23.41
CA ASP A 80 -1.04 -9.74 22.65
C ASP A 80 -1.28 -9.62 21.13
N GLY A 81 -1.73 -8.46 20.64
CA GLY A 81 -2.07 -8.23 19.24
C GLY A 81 -0.88 -7.90 18.34
N PRO A 82 -1.03 -7.99 17.01
CA PRO A 82 -0.03 -7.51 16.08
C PRO A 82 0.20 -6.00 16.26
N ALA A 83 1.44 -5.56 16.07
CA ALA A 83 1.75 -4.13 16.12
C ALA A 83 1.27 -3.44 14.85
N LYS A 84 0.16 -2.73 14.93
CA LYS A 84 -0.43 -2.00 13.80
C LYS A 84 0.05 -0.56 13.68
N GLY A 85 0.86 -0.10 14.64
CA GLY A 85 1.43 1.22 14.65
C GLY A 85 2.91 1.25 15.01
N LEU A 86 3.49 2.43 14.78
CA LEU A 86 4.87 2.76 15.07
C LEU A 86 4.90 4.16 15.67
N ARG A 87 5.46 4.29 16.87
CA ARG A 87 5.67 5.57 17.55
C ARG A 87 7.14 5.91 17.51
N TYR A 88 7.47 7.13 17.14
CA TYR A 88 8.86 7.58 17.08
C TYR A 88 9.00 9.04 17.49
N MET A 89 10.15 9.35 18.09
CA MET A 89 10.51 10.70 18.53
C MET A 89 11.55 11.26 17.59
N VAL A 90 11.28 12.45 17.06
CA VAL A 90 12.17 13.16 16.14
C VAL A 90 12.49 14.55 16.66
N SER A 91 13.76 14.92 16.53
CA SER A 91 14.22 16.28 16.83
C SER A 91 14.13 17.12 15.56
N ILE A 92 13.19 18.08 15.56
CA ILE A 92 12.97 18.97 14.43
C ILE A 92 13.75 20.26 14.67
N PRO A 93 14.82 20.55 13.90
CA PRO A 93 15.48 21.84 14.01
C PRO A 93 14.46 22.94 13.64
N PHE A 94 14.45 24.04 14.42
CA PHE A 94 13.61 25.23 14.22
C PHE A 94 12.14 25.14 14.67
N VAL A 95 11.71 24.05 15.34
CA VAL A 95 10.43 24.00 16.05
C VAL A 95 10.70 24.21 17.55
N GLY A 96 10.13 25.24 18.19
CA GLY A 96 10.32 25.53 19.63
C GLY A 96 11.42 26.55 19.96
N GLU A 97 11.21 27.32 21.04
CA GLU A 97 12.05 28.47 21.44
C GLU A 97 13.38 28.10 22.11
N GLU A 98 13.57 26.85 22.55
CA GLU A 98 14.81 26.38 23.16
C GLU A 98 15.28 25.07 22.48
N GLU A 99 16.50 25.10 21.93
CA GLU A 99 17.31 23.97 21.47
C GLU A 99 16.57 22.75 20.85
N GLY A 100 15.97 22.94 19.67
CA GLY A 100 15.50 21.84 18.82
C GLY A 100 14.34 21.05 19.43
N GLY A 101 13.13 21.59 19.29
CA GLY A 101 11.91 20.98 19.79
C GLY A 101 11.74 19.54 19.30
N LYS A 102 11.52 18.67 20.28
CA LYS A 102 11.26 17.26 20.07
C LYS A 102 9.78 17.05 19.86
N VAL A 103 9.49 16.20 18.89
CA VAL A 103 8.13 15.91 18.48
C VAL A 103 7.94 14.40 18.51
N THR A 104 6.85 13.97 19.14
CA THR A 104 6.41 12.58 19.11
C THR A 104 5.43 12.44 17.95
N LYS A 105 5.71 11.46 17.08
CA LYS A 105 4.83 11.06 16.00
C LYS A 105 4.39 9.64 16.21
N GLN A 106 3.15 9.35 15.86
CA GLN A 106 2.66 7.98 15.78
C GLN A 106 2.02 7.77 14.44
N PHE A 107 2.48 6.73 13.80
CA PHE A 107 1.90 6.14 12.62
C PHE A 107 1.03 4.97 13.08
N TYR A 108 -0.20 4.86 12.60
CA TYR A 108 -1.04 3.69 12.86
C TYR A 108 -2.08 3.51 11.75
N ILE A 109 -2.60 2.28 11.63
CA ILE A 109 -3.75 1.99 10.78
C ILE A 109 -4.97 1.77 11.65
N ASP A 110 -6.06 2.46 11.32
CA ASP A 110 -7.38 2.25 11.90
C ASP A 110 -8.43 2.29 10.79
N ASP A 111 -9.38 1.35 10.81
CA ASP A 111 -10.44 1.19 9.79
C ASP A 111 -9.92 1.26 8.34
N GLY A 112 -8.81 0.55 8.06
CA GLY A 112 -8.18 0.54 6.73
C GLY A 112 -7.56 1.89 6.31
N ARG A 113 -7.51 2.88 7.19
CA ARG A 113 -6.90 4.19 6.93
C ARG A 113 -5.62 4.34 7.72
N LEU A 114 -4.63 4.93 7.07
CA LEU A 114 -3.36 5.28 7.68
C LEU A 114 -3.47 6.68 8.26
N PHE A 115 -3.21 6.78 9.56
CA PHE A 115 -3.20 8.03 10.29
C PHE A 115 -1.80 8.32 10.81
N ILE A 116 -1.43 9.59 10.75
CA ILE A 116 -0.22 10.11 11.39
C ILE A 116 -0.64 11.30 12.24
N TRP A 117 -0.43 11.19 13.54
CA TRP A 117 -0.56 12.32 14.45
C TRP A 117 0.80 12.79 14.94
N GLU A 118 0.82 14.05 15.35
CA GLU A 118 1.98 14.76 15.87
C GLU A 118 1.61 15.50 17.16
N LYS A 119 2.49 15.43 18.16
CA LYS A 119 2.40 16.25 19.38
C LYS A 119 3.79 16.62 19.90
N GLN A 120 3.89 17.64 20.75
CA GLN A 120 5.15 17.94 21.44
C GLN A 120 5.56 16.78 22.33
N ALA A 121 6.85 16.42 22.30
CA ALA A 121 7.33 15.25 23.01
C ALA A 121 7.26 15.43 24.54
N VAL A 122 6.72 14.43 25.23
CA VAL A 122 6.65 14.37 26.70
C VAL A 122 7.33 13.11 27.19
N GLN A 123 7.92 13.12 28.40
CA GLN A 123 8.60 11.95 28.97
C GLN A 123 7.71 10.69 29.05
N GLY A 124 6.39 10.86 29.17
CA GLY A 124 5.43 9.76 29.22
C GLY A 124 5.16 9.07 27.88
N ASP A 125 5.64 9.61 26.76
CA ASP A 125 5.34 9.09 25.41
C ASP A 125 6.03 7.75 25.11
N PHE A 126 7.03 7.39 25.92
CA PHE A 126 7.81 6.15 25.80
C PHE A 126 8.08 5.59 27.21
N PRO A 127 7.13 4.86 27.81
CA PRO A 127 7.31 4.27 29.14
C PRO A 127 8.47 3.29 29.15
N ALA A 128 9.33 3.39 30.17
CA ALA A 128 10.61 2.66 30.24
C ALA A 128 10.45 1.13 30.35
N ASP A 129 9.28 0.65 30.79
CA ASP A 129 9.00 -0.77 31.06
C ASP A 129 8.19 -1.46 29.95
N SER A 130 7.90 -0.76 28.86
CA SER A 130 7.03 -1.26 27.79
C SER A 130 7.84 -1.59 26.53
N ASN A 131 7.93 -2.88 26.21
CA ASN A 131 8.41 -3.33 24.89
C ASN A 131 7.36 -3.13 23.78
N ALA A 132 6.14 -2.67 24.11
CA ALA A 132 5.06 -2.43 23.17
C ALA A 132 4.01 -1.49 23.80
N ASP A 133 3.91 -0.27 23.28
CA ASP A 133 2.85 0.64 23.70
C ASP A 133 1.51 0.16 23.15
N VAL A 134 0.47 0.18 23.97
CA VAL A 134 -0.90 0.03 23.48
C VAL A 134 -1.28 1.32 22.76
N VAL A 135 -2.03 1.23 21.65
CA VAL A 135 -2.60 2.41 20.97
C VAL A 135 -3.41 3.18 22.01
N GLU A 136 -2.82 4.25 22.53
CA GLU A 136 -3.56 5.20 23.33
C GLU A 136 -4.56 5.91 22.41
N SER A 137 -5.82 5.94 22.82
CA SER A 137 -6.87 6.69 22.14
C SER A 137 -6.42 8.14 21.99
N LEU A 138 -6.58 8.69 20.78
CA LEU A 138 -6.25 10.08 20.45
C LEU A 138 -6.65 11.03 21.58
N TYR A 139 -5.68 11.64 22.27
CA TYR A 139 -5.96 12.69 23.26
C TYR A 139 -6.20 14.04 22.57
N ASP A 140 -6.91 14.97 23.24
CA ASP A 140 -7.29 16.30 22.73
C ASP A 140 -6.11 17.18 22.22
N ASN A 141 -4.86 16.78 22.48
CA ASN A 141 -3.64 17.52 22.12
C ASN A 141 -2.90 16.92 20.91
N GLU A 142 -3.47 15.91 20.25
CA GLU A 142 -2.87 15.23 19.10
C GLU A 142 -3.36 15.85 17.80
N ASN A 143 -2.43 16.37 16.98
CA ASN A 143 -2.77 16.95 15.70
C ASN A 143 -2.59 15.92 14.59
N ILE A 144 -3.67 15.57 13.88
CA ILE A 144 -3.58 14.69 12.70
C ILE A 144 -2.92 15.48 11.58
N VAL A 145 -1.65 15.16 11.31
CA VAL A 145 -0.86 15.80 10.24
C VAL A 145 -1.07 15.12 8.89
N PHE A 146 -1.56 13.88 8.89
CA PHE A 146 -1.86 13.14 7.67
C PHE A 146 -2.93 12.06 7.90
N SER A 147 -3.80 11.89 6.92
CA SER A 147 -4.73 10.76 6.80
C SER A 147 -4.75 10.30 5.35
N SER A 148 -4.65 8.99 5.12
CA SER A 148 -4.87 8.41 3.80
C SER A 148 -6.36 8.27 3.46
N SER A 149 -6.63 7.89 2.21
CA SER A 149 -7.89 7.23 1.86
C SER A 149 -7.93 5.84 2.48
N SER A 150 -9.13 5.28 2.65
CA SER A 150 -9.30 3.89 3.06
C SER A 150 -8.65 2.96 2.04
N PHE A 151 -7.93 1.97 2.54
CA PHE A 151 -7.42 0.84 1.78
C PHE A 151 -8.37 -0.32 1.98
N ASP A 152 -8.86 -0.88 0.88
CA ASP A 152 -9.76 -2.02 0.96
C ASP A 152 -8.95 -3.30 1.16
N HIS A 153 -9.31 -4.08 2.18
CA HIS A 153 -8.72 -5.39 2.46
C HIS A 153 -7.21 -5.41 2.75
N VAL A 154 -6.62 -4.29 3.18
CA VAL A 154 -5.21 -4.20 3.57
C VAL A 154 -5.07 -4.24 5.10
N ASP A 155 -4.25 -5.15 5.59
CA ASP A 155 -3.76 -5.20 6.96
C ASP A 155 -2.26 -4.89 6.99
N LEU A 156 -1.82 -4.07 7.94
CA LEU A 156 -0.40 -3.76 8.18
C LEU A 156 0.04 -4.29 9.54
N GLU A 157 1.23 -4.88 9.57
CA GLU A 157 1.90 -5.31 10.78
C GLU A 157 3.35 -4.83 10.77
N PHE A 158 3.75 -4.11 11.82
CA PHE A 158 5.16 -3.82 12.12
C PHE A 158 5.78 -5.00 12.86
N VAL A 159 6.73 -5.66 12.23
CA VAL A 159 7.28 -6.94 12.69
C VAL A 159 8.39 -6.73 13.72
N SER A 160 9.31 -5.81 13.44
CA SER A 160 10.44 -5.56 14.35
C SER A 160 11.13 -4.23 14.07
N ILE A 161 11.80 -3.72 15.11
CA ILE A 161 12.73 -2.61 15.02
C ILE A 161 14.11 -3.17 15.37
N ASN A 162 14.99 -3.30 14.39
CA ASN A 162 16.32 -3.89 14.58
C ASN A 162 17.38 -3.15 13.77
N GLY A 163 18.56 -2.91 14.37
CA GLY A 163 19.74 -2.40 13.66
C GLY A 163 19.53 -1.08 12.91
N GLY A 164 18.66 -0.20 13.42
CA GLY A 164 18.29 1.04 12.74
C GLY A 164 17.37 0.83 11.53
N SER A 165 16.57 -0.23 11.52
CA SER A 165 15.57 -0.49 10.50
C SER A 165 14.25 -0.90 11.11
N VAL A 166 13.16 -0.53 10.44
CA VAL A 166 11.80 -0.94 10.78
C VAL A 166 11.35 -1.91 9.70
N SER A 167 11.03 -3.13 10.11
CA SER A 167 10.49 -4.16 9.22
C SER A 167 8.98 -4.25 9.40
N TYR A 168 8.26 -4.34 8.29
CA TYR A 168 6.81 -4.45 8.28
C TYR A 168 6.30 -5.39 7.18
N SER A 169 5.07 -5.82 7.36
CA SER A 169 4.37 -6.77 6.51
C SER A 169 3.00 -6.18 6.16
N ILE A 170 2.71 -6.07 4.87
CA ILE A 170 1.42 -5.64 4.35
C ILE A 170 0.72 -6.88 3.81
N MET A 171 -0.44 -7.23 4.37
CA MET A 171 -1.27 -8.32 3.91
C MET A 171 -2.48 -7.76 3.17
N LEU A 172 -2.67 -8.20 1.93
CA LEU A 172 -3.87 -7.93 1.15
C LEU A 172 -4.73 -9.19 1.14
N SER A 173 -5.94 -9.08 1.69
CA SER A 173 -6.94 -10.15 1.69
C SER A 173 -7.80 -10.06 0.42
N SER A 174 -8.00 -11.19 -0.27
CA SER A 174 -8.81 -11.22 -1.48
C SER A 174 -9.63 -12.51 -1.56
N PRO A 175 -10.74 -12.55 -2.31
CA PRO A 175 -11.51 -13.77 -2.52
C PRO A 175 -10.66 -14.94 -3.08
N ASP A 176 -9.62 -14.61 -3.84
CA ASP A 176 -8.72 -15.59 -4.48
C ASP A 176 -7.54 -16.02 -3.58
N GLY A 177 -7.47 -15.49 -2.34
CA GLY A 177 -6.40 -15.76 -1.37
C GLY A 177 -5.76 -14.48 -0.80
N SER A 178 -4.89 -14.65 0.20
CA SER A 178 -4.11 -13.55 0.77
C SER A 178 -2.74 -13.42 0.12
N ARG A 179 -2.27 -12.19 -0.02
CA ARG A 179 -0.91 -11.87 -0.49
C ARG A 179 -0.21 -11.05 0.57
N THR A 180 1.04 -11.40 0.86
CA THR A 180 1.84 -10.71 1.86
C THR A 180 3.06 -10.09 1.21
N HIS A 181 3.20 -8.78 1.34
CA HIS A 181 4.38 -8.04 0.97
C HIS A 181 5.18 -7.71 2.24
N ARG A 182 6.47 -8.06 2.26
CA ARG A 182 7.36 -7.75 3.38
C ARG A 182 8.39 -6.73 2.93
N SER A 183 8.54 -5.67 3.70
CA SER A 183 9.41 -4.55 3.40
C SER A 183 10.15 -4.09 4.66
N SER A 184 11.22 -3.32 4.46
CA SER A 184 11.98 -2.76 5.56
C SER A 184 12.50 -1.39 5.18
N VAL A 185 12.33 -0.41 6.06
CA VAL A 185 12.89 0.93 5.90
C VAL A 185 14.04 1.11 6.86
N ARG A 186 15.18 1.54 6.32
CA ARG A 186 16.33 1.92 7.14
C ARG A 186 16.11 3.34 7.66
N LEU A 187 16.13 3.48 8.98
CA LEU A 187 16.21 4.77 9.64
C LEU A 187 17.67 5.20 9.59
N MET A 188 17.95 6.34 8.99
CA MET A 188 19.31 6.88 9.05
C MET A 188 19.57 7.24 10.52
N ASN A 189 20.68 6.80 11.10
CA ASN A 189 21.15 7.17 12.46
C ASN A 189 20.15 6.99 13.62
N VAL A 190 19.78 5.75 13.93
CA VAL A 190 19.30 5.44 15.30
C VAL A 190 20.53 5.43 16.21
N LYS A 191 20.56 6.32 17.22
CA LYS A 191 21.67 6.46 18.17
C LYS A 191 21.57 5.47 19.32
#